data_AF-G2P8Y3-F1
#
_entry.id   AF-G2P8Y3-F1
#
_cell.length_a   1.000
_cell.length_b   1.000
_cell.length_c   1.000
_cell.angle_alpha   90.00
_cell.angle_beta   90.00
_cell.angle_gamma   90.00
#
_symmetry.space_group_name_H-M   'P 1'
#
loop_
_entity.id
_entity.type
_entity.pdbx_description
1 polymer ?
#
loop_
_entity_poly.entity_id
_entity_poly.type
_entity_poly.pdbx_seq_one_letter_code
_entity_poly.pdbx_strand_id
1 'polypeptide(L)'
;MDAPYARAAAKVAQDATVLASKNVASVTRGSGTTAAGVYCVKVSDPNVVEDLADAAIVATLNNFRGEITAIGAPHAYCGRATDAITVVTSNSSGEPADRPFTVAVL
;
A
#
# COMPACT_ATOMS: atom_id res chain seq x y z
N MET A 1 -0.89 -2.00 -15.84
CA MET A 1 -0.38 -0.74 -15.26
C MET A 1 0.90 -0.40 -15.98
N ASP A 2 1.03 0.79 -16.56
CA ASP A 2 2.26 1.18 -17.25
C ASP A 2 3.16 1.93 -16.26
N ALA A 3 4.12 1.21 -15.70
CA ALA A 3 5.08 1.71 -14.73
C ALA A 3 6.44 1.02 -15.02
N PRO A 4 7.13 1.42 -16.10
CA PRO A 4 8.27 0.68 -16.63
C PRO A 4 9.41 0.58 -15.61
N TYR A 5 9.64 1.65 -14.85
CA TYR A 5 10.71 1.74 -13.85
C TYR A 5 10.32 1.30 -12.43
N ALA A 6 9.03 1.08 -12.15
CA ALA A 6 8.62 0.65 -10.81
C ALA A 6 9.00 -0.82 -10.59
N ARG A 7 9.68 -1.10 -9.47
CA ARG A 7 9.97 -2.46 -8.99
C ARG A 7 8.69 -3.20 -8.63
N ALA A 8 7.74 -2.53 -7.98
CA ALA A 8 6.39 -3.01 -7.73
C ALA A 8 5.39 -1.86 -7.78
N ALA A 9 4.16 -2.10 -8.22
CA ALA A 9 3.11 -1.08 -8.21
C ALA A 9 1.72 -1.71 -8.17
N ALA A 10 0.78 -1.01 -7.53
CA ALA A 10 -0.62 -1.39 -7.54
C ALA A 10 -1.54 -0.17 -7.55
N LYS A 11 -2.63 -0.29 -8.30
CA LYS A 11 -3.81 0.56 -8.19
C LYS A 11 -4.88 -0.22 -7.43
N VAL A 12 -5.33 0.33 -6.32
CA VAL A 12 -6.18 -0.35 -5.34
C VAL A 12 -7.49 0.43 -5.17
N ALA A 13 -8.61 -0.30 -5.14
CA ALA A 13 -9.92 0.25 -4.81
C ALA A 13 -10.10 0.39 -3.30
N GLN A 14 -11.12 1.14 -2.88
CA GLN A 14 -11.38 1.41 -1.45
C GLN A 14 -11.61 0.15 -0.62
N ASP A 15 -12.13 -0.92 -1.22
CA ASP A 15 -12.43 -2.21 -0.59
C ASP A 15 -11.23 -3.16 -0.53
N ALA A 16 -10.01 -2.67 -0.87
CA ALA A 16 -8.78 -3.44 -1.03
C ALA A 16 -8.70 -4.28 -2.33
N THR A 17 -9.67 -4.17 -3.25
CA THR A 17 -9.59 -4.84 -4.55
C THR A 17 -8.44 -4.28 -5.39
N VAL A 18 -7.60 -5.16 -5.93
CA VAL A 18 -6.51 -4.77 -6.85
C VAL A 18 -7.09 -4.57 -8.25
N LEU A 19 -7.06 -3.33 -8.74
CA LEU A 19 -7.57 -2.96 -10.06
C LEU A 19 -6.52 -3.14 -11.17
N ALA A 20 -5.25 -2.93 -10.82
CA ALA A 20 -4.11 -3.21 -11.69
C ALA A 20 -2.85 -3.35 -10.84
N SER A 21 -1.92 -4.22 -11.24
CA SER A 21 -0.66 -4.42 -10.51
C SER A 21 0.52 -4.74 -11.42
N LYS A 22 1.71 -4.59 -10.84
CA LYS A 22 3.01 -5.09 -11.30
C LYS A 22 3.75 -5.58 -10.05
N ASN A 23 4.13 -6.85 -10.01
CA ASN A 23 4.85 -7.47 -8.88
C ASN A 23 4.19 -7.26 -7.50
N VAL A 24 2.85 -7.19 -7.45
CA VAL A 24 2.06 -7.18 -6.21
C VAL A 24 1.17 -8.42 -6.21
N ALA A 25 1.30 -9.26 -5.17
CA ALA A 25 0.63 -10.54 -5.04
C ALA A 25 -0.81 -10.39 -4.56
N SER A 26 -1.03 -9.52 -3.57
CA SER A 26 -2.35 -9.31 -2.98
C SER A 26 -2.40 -8.00 -2.22
N VAL A 27 -3.61 -7.46 -2.05
CA VAL A 27 -3.88 -6.39 -1.10
C VAL A 27 -4.97 -6.84 -0.16
N THR A 28 -4.74 -6.68 1.15
CA THR A 28 -5.69 -7.04 2.20
C THR A 28 -5.90 -5.87 3.14
N ARG A 29 -6.93 -5.95 3.99
CA ARG A 29 -7.11 -5.02 5.09
C ARG A 29 -6.11 -5.31 6.21
N GLY A 30 -5.75 -4.26 6.95
CA GLY A 30 -4.95 -4.40 8.17
C GLY A 30 -5.62 -5.38 9.14
N SER A 31 -4.84 -6.33 9.67
CA SER A 31 -5.32 -7.36 10.61
C SER A 31 -5.10 -6.97 12.07
N GLY A 32 -4.14 -6.06 12.34
CA GLY A 32 -3.84 -5.57 13.69
C GLY A 32 -4.68 -4.36 14.12
N THR A 33 -5.77 -4.05 13.43
CA THR A 33 -6.61 -2.88 13.70
C THR A 33 -8.03 -3.07 13.21
N THR A 34 -8.98 -2.35 13.83
CA THR A 34 -10.37 -2.19 13.34
C THR A 34 -10.57 -0.86 12.63
N ALA A 35 -9.54 -0.02 12.55
CA ALA A 35 -9.61 1.28 11.89
C ALA A 35 -9.78 1.11 10.38
N ALA A 36 -10.66 1.92 9.79
CA ALA A 36 -10.75 2.08 8.36
C ALA A 36 -9.44 2.65 7.78
N GLY A 37 -9.25 2.49 6.47
CA GLY A 37 -8.15 3.09 5.73
C GLY A 37 -6.80 2.40 5.88
N VAL A 38 -6.74 1.21 6.49
CA VAL A 38 -5.50 0.44 6.64
C VAL A 38 -5.47 -0.75 5.68
N TYR A 39 -4.40 -0.82 4.89
CA TYR A 39 -4.18 -1.82 3.86
C TYR A 39 -2.78 -2.42 3.96
N CYS A 40 -2.66 -3.69 3.58
CA CYS A 40 -1.42 -4.43 3.49
C CYS A 40 -1.21 -4.84 2.04
N VAL A 41 -0.22 -4.21 1.38
CA VAL A 41 0.11 -4.46 -0.02
C VAL A 41 1.27 -5.42 -0.08
N LYS A 42 0.99 -6.69 -0.38
CA LYS A 42 1.98 -7.76 -0.45
C LYS A 42 2.70 -7.76 -1.79
N VAL A 43 4.00 -7.59 -1.80
CA VAL A 43 4.84 -7.63 -2.99
C VAL A 43 5.08 -9.10 -3.38
N SER A 44 5.02 -9.42 -4.68
CA SER A 44 5.08 -10.82 -5.16
C SER A 44 6.46 -11.44 -5.08
N ASP A 45 7.50 -10.64 -5.24
CA ASP A 45 8.87 -11.12 -5.26
C ASP A 45 9.75 -10.16 -4.42
N PRO A 46 10.15 -10.57 -3.20
CA PRO A 46 11.05 -9.77 -2.38
C PRO A 46 12.45 -9.64 -3.00
N ASN A 47 12.85 -10.49 -3.97
CA ASN A 47 14.12 -10.30 -4.68
C ASN A 47 14.07 -9.13 -5.68
N VAL A 48 12.88 -8.68 -6.06
CA VAL A 48 12.71 -7.45 -6.87
C VAL A 48 12.82 -6.21 -5.97
N VAL A 49 12.63 -6.36 -4.66
CA VAL A 49 12.74 -5.28 -3.67
C VAL A 49 13.53 -5.80 -2.47
N GLU A 50 14.86 -5.84 -2.59
CA GLU A 50 15.76 -6.45 -1.59
C GLU A 50 15.52 -5.97 -0.14
N ASP A 51 15.06 -4.73 0.04
CA ASP A 51 14.51 -4.25 1.31
C ASP A 51 13.41 -3.22 1.06
N LEU A 52 12.18 -3.51 1.51
CA LEU A 52 11.07 -2.55 1.46
C LEU A 52 11.25 -1.40 2.45
N ALA A 53 11.94 -1.62 3.57
CA ALA A 53 12.16 -0.59 4.59
C ALA A 53 13.02 0.56 4.07
N ASP A 54 13.98 0.25 3.20
CA ASP A 54 14.89 1.21 2.58
C ASP A 54 14.46 1.64 1.16
N ALA A 55 13.36 1.10 0.64
CA ALA A 55 12.88 1.43 -0.69
C ALA A 55 12.21 2.80 -0.77
N ALA A 56 12.36 3.47 -1.91
CA ALA A 56 11.56 4.65 -2.23
C ALA A 56 10.12 4.23 -2.57
N ILE A 57 9.20 4.47 -1.64
CA ILE A 57 7.78 4.16 -1.79
C ILE A 57 6.99 5.44 -2.01
N VAL A 58 6.28 5.49 -3.14
CA VAL A 58 5.37 6.58 -3.47
C VAL A 58 3.95 6.07 -3.39
N ALA A 59 3.08 6.79 -2.69
CA ALA A 59 1.67 6.48 -2.61
C ALA A 59 0.81 7.73 -2.80
N THR A 60 -0.31 7.59 -3.49
CA THR A 60 -1.24 8.69 -3.78
C THR A 60 -2.69 8.23 -3.64
N LEU A 61 -3.55 9.11 -3.16
CA LEU A 61 -5.00 8.88 -3.18
C LEU A 61 -5.56 9.12 -4.59
N ASN A 62 -6.44 8.24 -5.05
CA ASN A 62 -7.00 8.30 -6.41
C ASN A 62 -8.26 9.16 -6.45
N ASN A 63 -8.14 10.44 -6.85
CA ASN A 63 -9.25 11.41 -6.92
C ASN A 63 -9.92 11.73 -5.57
N PHE A 64 -9.17 11.66 -4.46
CA PHE A 64 -9.62 12.04 -3.13
C PHE A 64 -8.63 13.00 -2.47
N ARG A 65 -9.14 13.86 -1.58
CA ARG A 65 -8.33 14.64 -0.64
C ARG A 65 -8.25 13.89 0.70
N GLY A 66 -7.07 13.93 1.30
CA GLY A 66 -6.78 13.27 2.57
C GLY A 66 -5.28 13.03 2.70
N GLU A 67 -4.90 12.33 3.76
CA GLU A 67 -3.52 11.91 3.97
C GLU A 67 -3.35 10.46 3.54
N ILE A 68 -2.14 10.14 3.06
CA ILE A 68 -1.73 8.78 2.78
C ILE A 68 -0.30 8.59 3.27
N THR A 69 -0.10 7.52 4.03
CA THR A 69 1.20 7.12 4.54
C THR A 69 1.47 5.71 4.05
N ALA A 70 2.64 5.51 3.43
CA ALA A 70 3.13 4.20 3.04
C ALA A 70 4.38 3.87 3.86
N ILE A 71 4.36 2.72 4.50
CA ILE A 71 5.41 2.24 5.40
C ILE A 71 5.95 0.94 4.84
N GLY A 72 7.20 0.95 4.40
CA GLY A 72 7.89 -0.24 3.90
C GLY A 72 8.45 -1.14 4.99
N ALA A 73 8.74 -0.59 6.18
CA ALA A 73 9.20 -1.37 7.32
C ALA A 73 8.07 -2.27 7.88
N PRO A 74 8.41 -3.44 8.46
CA PRO A 74 7.44 -4.34 9.06
C PRO A 74 6.57 -3.65 10.11
N HIS A 75 5.25 -3.64 9.91
CA HIS A 75 4.32 -2.92 10.77
C HIS A 75 3.29 -3.86 11.42
N ALA A 76 2.86 -3.54 12.65
CA ALA A 76 1.91 -4.36 13.41
C ALA A 76 0.57 -4.57 12.70
N TYR A 77 0.09 -3.56 11.96
CA TYR A 77 -1.16 -3.66 11.20
C TYR A 77 -1.15 -4.74 10.11
N CYS A 78 0.03 -5.08 9.59
CA CYS A 78 0.22 -6.12 8.61
C CYS A 78 0.93 -7.35 9.18
N GLY A 79 0.77 -7.59 10.49
CA GLY A 79 1.33 -8.77 11.16
C GLY A 79 2.86 -8.81 11.18
N ARG A 80 3.53 -7.66 11.03
CA ARG A 80 4.99 -7.54 10.86
C ARG A 80 5.53 -8.32 9.65
N ALA A 81 4.73 -8.47 8.60
CA ALA A 81 5.18 -9.03 7.34
C ALA A 81 6.28 -8.15 6.72
N THR A 82 7.39 -8.77 6.31
CA THR A 82 8.55 -8.10 5.69
C THR A 82 8.38 -7.89 4.19
N ASP A 83 7.40 -8.56 3.58
CA ASP A 83 7.07 -8.51 2.16
C ASP A 83 5.81 -7.65 1.88
N ALA A 84 5.42 -6.80 2.82
CA ALA A 84 4.21 -5.99 2.74
C ALA A 84 4.45 -4.52 3.05
N ILE A 85 3.92 -3.64 2.18
CA ILE A 85 3.82 -2.21 2.46
C ILE A 85 2.55 -1.98 3.26
N THR A 86 2.68 -1.33 4.40
CA THR A 86 1.51 -0.87 5.18
C THR A 86 1.09 0.48 4.64
N VAL A 87 -0.13 0.58 4.13
CA VAL A 87 -0.72 1.83 3.65
C VAL A 87 -1.82 2.25 4.61
N VAL A 88 -1.73 3.49 5.10
CA VAL A 88 -2.74 4.12 5.95
C VAL A 88 -3.29 5.34 5.21
N THR A 89 -4.61 5.46 5.17
CA THR A 89 -5.32 6.53 4.46
C THR A 89 -6.33 7.22 5.38
N SER A 90 -6.54 8.51 5.17
CA SER A 90 -7.51 9.32 5.90
C SER A 90 -8.39 10.15 4.95
N ASN A 91 -9.47 10.71 5.51
CA ASN A 91 -10.26 11.72 4.83
C ASN A 91 -9.60 13.12 4.93
N SER A 92 -10.22 14.14 4.35
CA SER A 92 -9.70 15.52 4.38
C SER A 92 -9.65 16.15 5.78
N SER A 93 -10.28 15.53 6.78
CA SER A 93 -10.28 15.96 8.18
C SER A 93 -9.24 15.20 9.02
N GLY A 94 -8.46 14.31 8.41
CA GLY A 94 -7.48 13.47 9.11
C GLY A 94 -8.06 12.23 9.78
N GLU A 95 -9.34 11.92 9.60
CA GLU A 95 -9.96 10.74 10.20
C GLU A 95 -9.67 9.48 9.36
N PRO A 96 -9.40 8.31 9.97
CA PRO A 96 -9.17 7.06 9.25
C PRO A 96 -10.35 6.75 8.31
N ALA A 97 -10.06 6.50 7.04
CA ALA A 97 -11.10 6.30 6.04
C ALA A 97 -10.61 5.41 4.91
N ASP A 98 -11.48 4.52 4.44
CA ASP A 98 -11.22 3.71 3.25
C ASP A 98 -11.16 4.59 2.01
N ARG A 99 -10.03 4.56 1.29
CA ARG A 99 -9.83 5.36 0.10
C ARG A 99 -9.13 4.54 -0.98
N PRO A 100 -9.52 4.69 -2.26
CA PRO A 100 -8.75 4.10 -3.34
C PRO A 100 -7.43 4.84 -3.48
N PHE A 101 -6.36 4.10 -3.76
CA PHE A 101 -5.01 4.65 -3.84
C PHE A 101 -4.18 3.95 -4.91
N THR A 102 -3.07 4.57 -5.26
CA THR A 102 -2.01 3.96 -6.05
C THR A 102 -0.74 3.95 -5.20
N VAL A 103 -0.01 2.84 -5.23
CA VAL A 103 1.29 2.72 -4.56
C VAL A 103 2.30 2.17 -5.56
N ALA A 104 3.54 2.66 -5.49
CA ALA A 104 4.66 2.19 -6.28
C ALA A 104 5.93 2.17 -5.44
N VAL A 105 6.73 1.14 -5.67
CA VAL A 105 8.11 1.00 -5.22
C VAL A 105 8.99 1.30 -6.41
N LEU A 106 9.86 2.30 -6.28
CA LEU A 106 10.79 2.74 -7.33
C LEU A 106 12.09 1.98 -7.22
#